data_AF-A0A933MZ60-F1
#
_entry.id   AF-A0A933MZ60-F1
#
_cell.length_a   1.000
_cell.length_b   1.000
_cell.length_c   1.000
_cell.angle_alpha   90.00
_cell.angle_beta   90.00
_cell.angle_gamma   90.00
#
_symmetry.space_group_name_H-M   'P 1'
#
loop_
_entity.id
_entity.type
_entity.pdbx_description
1 polymer ?
#
loop_
_entity_poly.entity_id
_entity_poly.type
_entity_poly.pdbx_seq_one_letter_code
_entity_poly.pdbx_strand_id
1 'polypeptide(L)'
;MSDITLTIDNQTITVATGTTILQAAQQLAKEIPTICYHPHFSPPSLCRMCVVEVEKSRVLAQACSRACESGMVVRTDTPRVQQARKVILELLHSAVDVSQATEILEYTRKYGAEPERFGGGKRRDLPLLDDNPFYVRDYSKCILCWRCVQACGEDVQWTFAIHRAGRGFETRIAT
;
A
#
# COMPACT_ATOMS: atom_id res chain seq x y z
N MET A 1 -4.96 28.51 -7.62
CA MET A 1 -5.24 27.32 -6.81
C MET A 1 -5.22 27.77 -5.36
N SER A 2 -6.19 27.35 -4.54
CA SER A 2 -6.16 27.68 -3.12
C SER A 2 -5.16 26.78 -2.40
N ASP A 3 -4.34 27.37 -1.54
CA ASP A 3 -3.48 26.61 -0.64
C ASP A 3 -4.25 26.26 0.64
N ILE A 4 -3.90 25.13 1.25
CA ILE A 4 -4.47 24.66 2.50
C ILE A 4 -3.37 24.38 3.50
N THR A 5 -3.61 24.74 4.75
CA THR A 5 -2.65 24.53 5.85
C THR A 5 -3.13 23.40 6.73
N LEU A 6 -2.23 22.46 7.03
CA LEU A 6 -2.47 21.31 7.89
C LEU A 6 -1.25 21.05 8.80
N THR A 7 -1.40 20.13 9.75
CA THR A 7 -0.32 19.70 10.65
C THR A 7 -0.09 18.20 10.52
N ILE A 8 1.17 17.79 10.34
CA ILE A 8 1.60 16.38 10.32
C ILE A 8 2.70 16.21 11.38
N ASP A 9 2.49 15.35 12.37
CA ASP A 9 3.46 15.08 13.45
C ASP A 9 4.03 16.37 14.10
N ASN A 10 3.13 17.29 14.47
CA ASN A 10 3.42 18.61 15.05
C ASN A 10 4.15 19.60 14.13
N GLN A 11 4.30 19.29 12.84
CA GLN A 11 4.84 20.21 11.84
C GLN A 11 3.72 20.75 10.97
N THR A 12 3.58 22.08 10.93
CA THR A 12 2.62 22.75 10.06
C THR A 12 3.18 22.87 8.65
N ILE A 13 2.37 22.56 7.65
CA ILE A 13 2.70 22.68 6.23
C ILE A 13 1.52 23.28 5.46
N THR A 14 1.84 24.05 4.43
CA THR A 14 0.89 24.58 3.46
C THR A 14 1.13 23.91 2.11
N VAL A 15 0.08 23.32 1.54
CA VAL A 15 0.12 22.59 0.27
C VAL A 15 -1.01 23.03 -0.65
N ALA A 16 -0.85 22.82 -1.95
CA ALA A 16 -1.90 23.09 -2.91
C ALA A 16 -3.13 22.18 -2.66
N THR A 17 -4.33 22.70 -2.86
CA THR A 17 -5.58 21.91 -2.81
C THR A 17 -5.47 20.69 -3.73
N GLY A 18 -5.90 19.52 -3.24
CA GLY A 18 -5.83 18.25 -3.95
C GLY A 18 -4.59 17.41 -3.61
N THR A 19 -3.59 17.98 -2.94
CA THR A 19 -2.43 17.24 -2.42
C THR A 19 -2.91 16.16 -1.43
N THR A 20 -2.40 14.94 -1.56
CA THR A 20 -2.69 13.85 -0.62
C THR A 20 -1.85 13.95 0.65
N ILE A 21 -2.31 13.33 1.74
CA ILE A 21 -1.54 13.28 3.00
C ILE A 21 -0.14 12.68 2.77
N LEU A 22 -0.01 11.64 1.93
CA LEU A 22 1.28 11.03 1.60
C LEU A 22 2.23 12.04 0.92
N GLN A 23 1.74 12.79 -0.06
CA GLN A 23 2.53 13.81 -0.74
C GLN A 23 2.92 14.96 0.20
N ALA A 24 2.02 15.40 1.07
CA ALA A 24 2.33 16.42 2.07
C ALA A 24 3.39 15.93 3.08
N ALA A 25 3.31 14.68 3.52
CA ALA A 25 4.31 14.07 4.39
C ALA A 25 5.69 13.96 3.71
N GLN A 26 5.73 13.62 2.43
CA GLN A 26 6.97 13.56 1.63
C GLN A 26 7.67 14.93 1.55
N GLN A 27 6.92 16.04 1.43
CA GLN A 27 7.48 17.39 1.45
C GLN A 27 8.13 17.75 2.80
N LEU A 28 7.70 17.10 3.88
CA LEU A 28 8.30 17.22 5.23
C LEU A 28 9.40 16.17 5.49
N ALA A 29 9.81 15.40 4.47
CA ALA A 29 10.70 14.25 4.60
C ALA A 29 10.23 13.22 5.67
N LYS A 30 8.91 13.11 5.87
CA LYS A 30 8.29 12.11 6.75
C LYS A 30 7.99 10.85 5.95
N GLU A 31 8.54 9.73 6.40
CA GLU A 31 8.33 8.43 5.77
C GLU A 31 6.99 7.83 6.19
N ILE A 32 6.07 7.65 5.22
CA ILE A 32 4.87 6.83 5.39
C ILE A 32 5.03 5.61 4.47
N PRO A 33 5.04 4.37 5.02
CA PRO A 33 5.31 3.19 4.23
C PRO A 33 4.18 2.90 3.24
N THR A 34 4.55 2.48 2.04
CA THR A 34 3.61 2.07 0.99
C THR A 34 4.06 0.77 0.34
N ILE A 35 3.10 -0.02 -0.13
CA ILE A 35 3.38 -1.25 -0.90
C ILE A 35 2.75 -1.16 -2.31
N CYS A 36 1.46 -0.80 -2.38
CA CYS A 36 0.74 -0.73 -3.66
C CYS A 36 0.81 0.64 -4.36
N TYR A 37 1.29 1.68 -3.68
CA TYR A 37 1.40 3.01 -4.26
C TYR A 37 2.62 3.10 -5.19
N HIS A 38 2.49 3.87 -6.26
CA HIS A 38 3.58 4.28 -7.13
C HIS A 38 3.37 5.74 -7.52
N PRO A 39 4.42 6.60 -7.52
CA PRO A 39 4.26 8.04 -7.77
C PRO A 39 3.64 8.40 -9.14
N HIS A 40 3.81 7.52 -10.12
CA HIS A 40 3.31 7.74 -11.48
C HIS A 40 1.97 7.07 -11.76
N PHE A 41 1.37 6.37 -10.80
CA PHE A 41 0.08 5.69 -10.98
C PHE A 41 -0.99 6.36 -10.12
N SER A 42 -2.24 6.22 -10.55
CA SER A 42 -3.38 6.52 -9.71
C SER A 42 -3.33 5.69 -8.41
N PRO A 43 -3.67 6.22 -7.22
CA PRO A 43 -3.48 5.48 -5.97
C PRO A 43 -4.52 4.37 -5.79
N PRO A 44 -4.15 3.08 -5.85
CA PRO A 44 -5.14 2.00 -5.83
C PRO A 44 -5.71 1.75 -4.43
N SER A 45 -5.06 2.27 -3.38
CA SER A 45 -5.53 2.29 -1.99
C SER A 45 -5.80 0.91 -1.36
N LEU A 46 -5.12 -0.15 -1.83
CA LEU A 46 -5.42 -1.55 -1.50
C LEU A 46 -4.71 -2.05 -0.24
N CYS A 47 -3.38 -1.91 -0.18
CA CYS A 47 -2.56 -2.60 0.82
C CYS A 47 -2.74 -2.09 2.25
N ARG A 48 -3.31 -0.88 2.40
CA ARG A 48 -3.50 -0.18 3.68
C ARG A 48 -2.22 0.08 4.50
N MET A 49 -1.02 -0.18 3.98
CA MET A 49 0.23 0.08 4.69
C MET A 49 0.43 1.57 5.05
N CYS A 50 -0.08 2.47 4.19
CA CYS A 50 0.01 3.92 4.36
C CYS A 50 -1.02 4.51 5.32
N VAL A 51 -1.65 3.71 6.18
CA VAL A 51 -2.62 4.22 7.14
C VAL A 51 -2.00 5.22 8.09
N VAL A 52 -2.75 6.27 8.40
CA VAL A 52 -2.41 7.33 9.35
C VAL A 52 -3.63 7.68 10.19
N GLU A 53 -3.38 8.28 11.35
CA GLU A 53 -4.44 8.77 12.22
C GLU A 53 -4.72 10.24 11.91
N VAL A 54 -5.99 10.56 11.66
CA VAL A 54 -6.46 11.94 11.47
C VAL A 54 -7.32 12.29 12.68
N GLU A 55 -7.06 13.44 13.31
CA GLU A 55 -7.82 13.85 14.49
C GLU A 55 -9.32 13.89 14.20
N LYS A 56 -10.14 13.48 15.19
CA LYS A 56 -11.61 13.35 15.08
C LYS A 56 -12.09 12.27 14.09
N SER A 57 -11.20 11.60 13.36
CA SER A 57 -11.56 10.45 12.54
C SER A 57 -11.66 9.18 13.39
N ARG A 58 -12.79 8.49 13.30
CA ARG A 58 -12.97 7.18 13.96
C ARG A 58 -12.10 6.10 13.33
N VAL A 59 -11.79 6.18 12.04
CA VAL A 59 -11.02 5.18 11.29
C VAL A 59 -9.66 5.74 10.86
N LEU A 60 -8.68 4.86 10.65
CA LEU A 60 -7.40 5.27 10.06
C LEU A 60 -7.62 5.61 8.58
N ALA A 61 -7.13 6.77 8.17
CA ALA A 61 -7.20 7.23 6.78
C ALA A 61 -6.05 6.65 5.96
N GLN A 62 -6.25 6.45 4.65
CA GLN A 62 -5.18 6.03 3.76
C GLN A 62 -4.43 7.26 3.23
N ALA A 63 -3.15 7.41 3.60
CA ALA A 63 -2.41 8.62 3.22
C ALA A 63 -2.24 8.76 1.70
N CYS A 64 -2.15 7.65 0.95
CA CYS A 64 -1.89 7.67 -0.49
C CYS A 64 -3.00 8.27 -1.36
N SER A 65 -4.24 8.37 -0.84
CA SER A 65 -5.40 8.84 -1.61
C SER A 65 -6.25 9.86 -0.85
N ARG A 66 -6.11 9.96 0.47
CA ARG A 66 -6.82 10.98 1.24
C ARG A 66 -6.24 12.36 0.93
N ALA A 67 -7.04 13.22 0.30
CA ALA A 67 -6.70 14.62 0.13
C ALA A 67 -6.58 15.33 1.49
N CYS A 68 -5.62 16.25 1.58
CA CYS A 68 -5.48 17.16 2.71
C CYS A 68 -6.68 18.12 2.79
N GLU A 69 -7.03 18.53 4.00
CA GLU A 69 -8.05 19.54 4.28
C GLU A 69 -7.48 20.62 5.20
N SER A 70 -8.01 21.83 5.12
CA SER A 70 -7.57 22.94 5.97
C SER A 70 -7.82 22.62 7.45
N GLY A 71 -6.82 22.85 8.29
CA GLY A 71 -6.88 22.55 9.72
C GLY A 71 -6.78 21.06 10.07
N MET A 72 -6.51 20.18 9.09
CA MET A 72 -6.32 18.75 9.35
C MET A 72 -5.10 18.53 10.26
N VAL A 73 -5.24 17.63 11.23
CA VAL A 73 -4.14 17.18 12.11
C VAL A 73 -3.92 15.69 11.90
N VAL A 74 -2.74 15.33 11.40
CA VAL A 74 -2.33 13.96 11.06
C VAL A 74 -1.23 13.50 11.99
N ARG A 75 -1.34 12.27 12.47
CA ARG A 75 -0.30 11.57 13.23
C ARG A 75 0.08 10.28 12.51
N THR A 76 1.35 10.13 12.14
CA THR A 76 1.80 9.07 11.23
C THR A 76 2.32 7.82 11.95
N ASP A 77 2.53 7.90 13.26
CA ASP A 77 3.20 6.85 14.05
C ASP A 77 2.60 6.66 15.45
N THR A 78 1.28 6.78 15.59
CA THR A 78 0.60 6.47 16.86
C THR A 78 0.64 4.96 17.15
N PRO A 79 0.47 4.52 18.41
CA PRO A 79 0.37 3.08 18.73
C PRO A 79 -0.70 2.36 17.90
N ARG A 80 -1.80 3.05 17.60
CA ARG A 80 -2.88 2.53 16.76
C ARG A 80 -2.43 2.32 15.30
N VAL A 81 -1.65 3.25 14.74
CA VAL A 81 -1.09 3.14 13.38
C VAL A 81 -0.05 2.03 13.31
N GLN A 82 0.87 1.97 14.28
CA GLN A 82 1.88 0.90 14.35
C GLN A 82 1.22 -0.48 14.45
N GLN A 83 0.22 -0.64 15.33
CA GLN A 83 -0.51 -1.89 15.48
C GLN A 83 -1.24 -2.29 14.19
N ALA A 84 -1.84 -1.33 13.48
CA ALA A 84 -2.51 -1.62 12.21
C ALA A 84 -1.50 -2.10 11.15
N ARG A 85 -0.36 -1.43 11.01
CA ARG A 85 0.72 -1.83 10.08
C ARG A 85 1.28 -3.22 10.43
N LYS A 86 1.51 -3.50 11.72
CA LYS A 86 1.90 -4.83 12.22
C LYS A 86 0.92 -5.90 11.75
N VAL A 87 -0.38 -5.72 12.04
CA VAL A 87 -1.42 -6.70 11.66
C VAL A 87 -1.54 -6.88 10.15
N ILE A 88 -1.43 -5.80 9.37
CA ILE A 88 -1.45 -5.87 7.90
C ILE A 88 -0.32 -6.76 7.38
N LEU A 89 0.90 -6.61 7.91
CA LEU A 89 2.04 -7.41 7.52
C LEU A 89 1.86 -8.88 7.93
N GLU A 90 1.37 -9.15 9.14
CA GLU A 90 1.11 -10.52 9.61
C GLU A 90 0.06 -11.24 8.75
N LEU A 91 -1.02 -10.54 8.39
CA LEU A 91 -2.03 -11.08 7.47
C LEU A 91 -1.45 -11.31 6.07
N LEU A 92 -0.57 -10.44 5.60
CA LEU A 92 0.11 -10.62 4.33
C LEU A 92 0.97 -11.89 4.35
N HIS A 93 1.83 -12.06 5.36
CA HIS A 93 2.65 -13.27 5.56
C HIS A 93 1.82 -14.56 5.65
N SER A 94 0.61 -14.51 6.22
CA SER A 94 -0.23 -15.71 6.30
C SER A 94 -0.74 -16.22 4.95
N ALA A 95 -0.86 -15.34 3.94
CA ALA A 95 -1.50 -15.66 2.67
C ALA A 95 -0.50 -15.88 1.53
N VAL A 96 0.67 -15.25 1.59
CA VAL A 96 1.64 -15.18 0.48
C VAL A 96 3.07 -15.31 0.99
N ASP A 97 3.90 -15.99 0.20
CA ASP A 97 5.34 -16.05 0.45
C ASP A 97 6.01 -14.73 0.00
N VAL A 98 6.50 -13.96 0.96
CA VAL A 98 7.19 -12.68 0.75
C VAL A 98 8.71 -12.78 0.98
N SER A 99 9.27 -13.98 0.99
CA SER A 99 10.71 -14.24 1.21
C SER A 99 11.65 -13.48 0.27
N GLN A 100 11.16 -13.09 -0.91
CA GLN A 100 11.92 -12.34 -1.92
C GLN A 100 11.57 -10.84 -1.98
N ALA A 101 10.73 -10.34 -1.07
CA ALA A 101 10.28 -8.96 -1.06
C ALA A 101 11.01 -8.13 0.02
N THR A 102 12.24 -7.69 -0.28
CA THR A 102 13.12 -6.99 0.68
C THR A 102 12.45 -5.83 1.41
N GLU A 103 11.73 -4.96 0.70
CA GLU A 103 11.00 -3.81 1.30
C GLU A 103 9.94 -4.26 2.32
N ILE A 104 9.23 -5.36 2.04
CA ILE A 104 8.22 -5.91 2.96
C ILE A 104 8.88 -6.55 4.17
N LEU A 105 10.03 -7.21 3.98
CA LEU A 105 10.82 -7.76 5.08
C LEU A 105 11.39 -6.65 5.99
N GLU A 106 11.77 -5.52 5.42
CA GLU A 106 12.17 -4.33 6.18
C GLU A 106 11.02 -3.79 7.03
N TYR A 107 9.83 -3.63 6.44
CA TYR A 107 8.64 -3.24 7.22
C TYR A 107 8.27 -4.27 8.29
N THR A 108 8.41 -5.57 7.99
CA THR A 108 8.18 -6.65 8.95
C THR A 108 9.07 -6.48 10.18
N ARG A 109 10.36 -6.20 9.98
CA ARG A 109 11.31 -5.91 11.07
C ARG A 109 10.97 -4.60 11.79
N LYS A 110 10.71 -3.52 11.04
CA LYS A 110 10.43 -2.17 11.56
C LYS A 110 9.23 -2.14 12.50
N TYR A 111 8.15 -2.87 12.15
CA TYR A 111 6.92 -2.89 12.94
C TYR A 111 6.80 -4.11 13.86
N GLY A 112 7.84 -4.96 13.94
CA GLY A 112 7.85 -6.15 14.79
C GLY A 112 6.70 -7.12 14.48
N ALA A 113 6.39 -7.30 13.20
CA ALA A 113 5.37 -8.23 12.75
C ALA A 113 5.82 -9.68 12.93
N GLU A 114 4.91 -10.55 13.36
CA GLU A 114 5.16 -11.96 13.64
C GLU A 114 4.51 -12.82 12.52
N PRO A 115 5.27 -13.29 11.52
CA PRO A 115 4.71 -13.99 10.35
C PRO A 115 3.84 -15.21 10.68
N GLU A 116 4.12 -15.88 11.79
CA GLU A 116 3.43 -17.09 12.23
C GLU A 116 2.15 -16.81 13.05
N ARG A 117 1.86 -15.55 13.41
CA ARG A 117 0.72 -15.19 14.26
C ARG A 117 -0.61 -15.67 13.69
N PHE A 118 -0.76 -15.63 12.37
CA PHE A 118 -1.96 -16.10 11.65
C PHE A 118 -1.66 -17.37 10.82
N GLY A 119 -0.90 -18.32 11.39
CA GLY A 119 -0.65 -19.62 10.77
C GLY A 119 -1.90 -20.46 10.51
N GLY A 120 -1.78 -21.47 9.66
CA GLY A 120 -2.85 -22.44 9.36
C GLY A 120 -3.91 -21.97 8.35
N GLY A 121 -3.81 -20.76 7.83
CA GLY A 121 -4.64 -20.27 6.72
C GLY A 121 -4.27 -20.91 5.38
N LYS A 122 -5.23 -20.94 4.44
CA LYS A 122 -4.96 -21.28 3.04
C LYS A 122 -3.96 -20.26 2.48
N ARG A 123 -2.84 -20.73 1.93
CA ARG A 123 -1.91 -19.89 1.17
C ARG A 123 -2.27 -19.87 -0.30
N ARG A 124 -1.84 -18.82 -0.99
CA ARG A 124 -1.89 -18.78 -2.45
C ARG A 124 -0.88 -19.79 -2.97
N ASP A 125 -1.39 -20.75 -3.72
CA ASP A 125 -0.59 -21.79 -4.35
C ASP A 125 -1.00 -21.84 -5.81
N LEU A 126 -0.14 -21.30 -6.67
CA LEU A 126 -0.35 -21.19 -8.10
C LEU A 126 0.93 -21.66 -8.80
N PRO A 127 0.82 -22.38 -9.94
CA PRO A 127 1.99 -22.83 -10.68
C PRO A 127 2.88 -21.67 -11.09
N LEU A 128 4.20 -21.88 -11.01
CA LEU A 128 5.20 -21.01 -11.59
C LEU A 128 5.06 -21.03 -13.12
N LEU A 129 5.01 -19.86 -13.75
CA LEU A 129 5.00 -19.75 -15.21
C LEU A 129 6.35 -19.22 -15.69
N ASP A 130 7.10 -20.10 -16.35
CA ASP A 130 8.34 -19.78 -17.07
C ASP A 130 8.11 -20.02 -18.57
N ASP A 131 7.26 -19.18 -19.14
CA ASP A 131 6.75 -19.28 -20.51
C ASP A 131 7.09 -18.03 -21.34
N ASN A 132 7.96 -17.15 -20.83
CA ASN A 132 8.39 -15.93 -21.48
C ASN A 132 9.92 -15.75 -21.35
N PRO A 133 10.64 -15.42 -22.43
CA PRO A 133 12.10 -15.31 -22.39
C PRO A 133 12.63 -14.12 -21.57
N PHE A 134 11.77 -13.18 -21.17
CA PHE A 134 12.18 -11.95 -20.47
C PHE A 134 11.87 -11.96 -18.96
N TYR A 135 10.93 -12.79 -18.52
CA TYR A 135 10.50 -12.79 -17.12
C TYR A 135 9.82 -14.10 -16.73
N VAL A 136 9.93 -14.44 -15.44
CA VAL A 136 9.21 -15.54 -14.80
C VAL A 136 8.05 -14.96 -13.99
N ARG A 137 6.88 -15.62 -14.01
CA ARG A 137 5.70 -15.21 -13.24
C ARG A 137 5.41 -16.23 -12.16
N ASP A 138 5.71 -15.85 -10.92
CA ASP A 138 5.28 -16.57 -9.73
C ASP A 138 4.09 -15.87 -9.08
N TYR A 139 2.87 -16.30 -9.44
CA TYR A 139 1.66 -15.71 -8.87
C TYR A 139 1.34 -16.20 -7.45
N SER A 140 2.04 -17.24 -6.94
CA SER A 140 1.93 -17.66 -5.54
C SER A 140 2.48 -16.59 -4.59
N LYS A 141 3.48 -15.83 -5.05
CA LYS A 141 4.10 -14.69 -4.34
C LYS A 141 3.38 -13.35 -4.59
N CYS A 142 2.33 -13.32 -5.42
CA CYS A 142 1.63 -12.09 -5.77
C CYS A 142 0.80 -11.55 -4.60
N ILE A 143 1.15 -10.36 -4.12
CA ILE A 143 0.45 -9.64 -3.04
C ILE A 143 -0.78 -8.84 -3.51
N LEU A 144 -1.18 -8.97 -4.77
CA LEU A 144 -2.30 -8.24 -5.39
C LEU A 144 -2.20 -6.71 -5.24
N CYS A 145 -1.00 -6.13 -5.40
CA CYS A 145 -0.80 -4.68 -5.33
C CYS A 145 -1.36 -3.91 -6.54
N TRP A 146 -1.68 -4.62 -7.62
CA TRP A 146 -2.22 -4.14 -8.90
C TRP A 146 -1.33 -3.21 -9.72
N ARG A 147 -0.07 -2.98 -9.30
CA ARG A 147 0.88 -2.15 -10.06
C ARG A 147 1.06 -2.63 -11.51
N CYS A 148 1.06 -3.94 -11.77
CA CYS A 148 1.14 -4.49 -13.13
C CYS A 148 -0.12 -4.19 -13.98
N VAL A 149 -1.31 -4.28 -13.38
CA VAL A 149 -2.59 -3.96 -14.03
C VAL A 149 -2.65 -2.48 -14.39
N GLN A 150 -2.20 -1.63 -13.46
CA GLN A 150 -2.13 -0.18 -13.67
C GLN A 150 -1.15 0.21 -14.78
N ALA A 151 0.05 -0.35 -14.75
CA ALA A 151 1.05 -0.14 -15.80
C ALA A 151 0.53 -0.59 -17.17
N CYS A 152 -0.18 -1.73 -17.25
CA CYS A 152 -0.75 -2.21 -18.51
C CYS A 152 -1.93 -1.36 -19.00
N GLY A 153 -2.65 -0.71 -18.09
CA GLY A 153 -3.82 0.11 -18.36
C GLY A 153 -3.49 1.58 -18.59
N GLU A 154 -4.41 2.44 -18.14
CA GLU A 154 -4.44 3.87 -18.45
C GLU A 154 -3.29 4.67 -17.83
N ASP A 155 -2.71 4.18 -16.73
CA ASP A 155 -1.65 4.92 -16.03
C ASP A 155 -0.34 4.95 -16.87
N VAL A 156 -0.12 3.99 -17.79
CA VAL A 156 1.10 3.96 -18.65
C VAL A 156 0.85 3.49 -20.08
N GLN A 157 0.47 2.22 -20.28
CA GLN A 157 0.60 1.57 -21.60
C GLN A 157 -0.66 1.57 -22.48
N TRP A 158 -1.85 1.77 -21.91
CA TRP A 158 -3.13 1.69 -22.63
C TRP A 158 -3.34 0.37 -23.41
N THR A 159 -2.77 -0.73 -22.93
CA THR A 159 -2.80 -2.04 -23.61
C THR A 159 -3.91 -2.95 -23.06
N PHE A 160 -4.22 -2.88 -21.77
CA PHE A 160 -5.30 -3.62 -21.11
C PHE A 160 -5.23 -5.17 -21.21
N ALA A 161 -4.05 -5.73 -21.48
CA ALA A 161 -3.85 -7.18 -21.50
C ALA A 161 -3.85 -7.78 -20.08
N ILE A 162 -3.21 -7.12 -19.12
CA ILE A 162 -3.12 -7.61 -17.74
C ILE A 162 -4.31 -7.09 -16.93
N HIS A 163 -5.09 -7.99 -16.36
CA HIS A 163 -6.29 -7.66 -15.58
C HIS A 163 -6.42 -8.55 -14.34
N ARG A 164 -7.56 -8.45 -13.65
CA ARG A 164 -7.86 -9.23 -12.44
C ARG A 164 -9.01 -10.17 -12.75
N ALA A 165 -8.89 -11.40 -12.27
CA ALA A 165 -9.96 -12.40 -12.35
C ALA A 165 -10.27 -12.97 -10.95
N GLY A 166 -11.48 -13.49 -10.75
CA GLY A 166 -11.93 -14.05 -9.48
C GLY A 166 -12.35 -13.00 -8.44
N ARG A 167 -12.69 -13.45 -7.23
CA ARG A 167 -13.21 -12.61 -6.13
C ARG A 167 -12.68 -13.08 -4.78
N GLY A 168 -12.45 -12.13 -3.88
CA GLY A 168 -12.03 -12.43 -2.50
C GLY A 168 -10.65 -13.09 -2.49
N PHE A 169 -10.52 -14.18 -1.74
CA PHE A 169 -9.26 -14.92 -1.64
C PHE A 169 -8.79 -15.49 -3.00
N GLU A 170 -9.73 -15.84 -3.88
CA GLU A 170 -9.45 -16.42 -5.20
C GLU A 170 -9.12 -15.37 -6.28
N THR A 171 -9.09 -14.08 -5.92
CA THR A 171 -8.67 -13.02 -6.86
C THR A 171 -7.24 -13.25 -7.31
N ARG A 172 -6.95 -13.17 -8.61
CA ARG A 172 -5.62 -13.36 -9.21
C ARG A 172 -5.38 -12.38 -10.36
N ILE A 173 -4.10 -12.18 -10.69
CA ILE A 173 -3.72 -11.50 -11.94
C ILE A 173 -3.93 -12.48 -13.10
N ALA A 174 -4.50 -11.98 -14.18
CA ALA A 174 -4.77 -12.72 -15.40
C ALA A 174 -4.32 -11.90 -16.61
N THR A 175 -4.11 -12.59 -17.72
CA THR A 175 -3.77 -12.04 -19.04
C THR A 175 -4.76 -12.54 -20.05
#